data_AF-A0A6A3C3V8-F1
#
_entry.id   AF-A0A6A3C3V8-F1
#
_cell.length_a   1.000
_cell.length_b   1.000
_cell.length_c   1.000
_cell.angle_alpha   90.00
_cell.angle_beta   90.00
_cell.angle_gamma   90.00
#
_symmetry.space_group_name_H-M   'P 1'
#
loop_
_entity.id
_entity.type
_entity.pdbx_description
1 polymer ?
#
loop_
_entity_poly.entity_id
_entity_poly.type
_entity_poly.pdbx_seq_one_letter_code
_entity_poly.pdbx_strand_id
1 'polypeptide(L)'
;MNLPIVISASIAILLSIVFFPLPSSNYWLQWRAFLIPSTKLGADLIVKKGVIFTSDPSFPFADSMAIREGRILRVGNYSSLQVWLTRMDGHMGLANSVALKLAGVTNLSKDPNGGTIMSTANGGVNSCLNHEFGIPSPLLHSVLSLMILGCCYCQQPDHLLDDEDAAIRKLGVDRAQKGSYRFRSLLSSNALLALGSDWPVSIIFCAYPLRAIRTAMKRIPPGWGNAWIPSERLSLNDALIGHTISAARACFLENEMGSLYNGKFSDFVVLSTDSWDDFATEGSASVNATYLGGVQAYP
;
A
#
# COMPACT_ATOMS: atom_id res chain seq x y z
N MET A 1 40.38 11.11 26.94
CA MET A 1 38.94 11.30 26.65
C MET A 1 38.47 12.56 27.34
N ASN A 2 37.77 13.44 26.63
CA ASN A 2 37.35 14.74 27.17
C ASN A 2 36.10 14.55 28.05
N LEU A 3 36.28 14.53 29.37
CA LEU A 3 35.23 14.32 30.37
C LEU A 3 33.96 15.19 30.16
N PRO A 4 34.05 16.46 29.71
CA PRO A 4 32.86 17.28 29.43
C PRO A 4 32.00 16.75 28.28
N ILE A 5 32.62 16.11 27.27
CA ILE A 5 31.92 15.56 26.11
C ILE A 5 31.13 14.32 26.52
N VAL A 6 31.69 13.48 27.40
CA VAL A 6 31.03 12.28 27.92
C VAL A 6 29.82 12.65 28.78
N ILE A 7 29.96 13.69 29.61
CA ILE A 7 28.87 14.20 30.45
C ILE A 7 27.75 14.80 29.59
N SER A 8 28.09 15.61 28.59
CA SER A 8 27.11 16.20 27.66
C SER A 8 26.34 15.15 26.86
N ALA A 9 27.04 14.14 26.33
CA ALA A 9 26.42 13.03 25.61
C ALA A 9 25.48 12.20 26.51
N SER A 10 25.88 11.98 27.77
CA SER A 10 25.06 11.24 28.73
C SER A 10 23.77 11.99 29.10
N ILE A 11 23.85 13.32 29.26
CA ILE A 11 22.69 14.17 29.53
C ILE A 11 21.74 14.20 28.32
N ALA A 12 22.26 14.27 27.09
CA ALA A 12 21.44 14.24 25.88
C ALA A 12 20.68 12.92 25.71
N ILE A 13 21.30 11.78 26.06
CA ILE A 13 20.65 10.46 26.06
C ILE A 13 19.55 10.37 27.14
N LEU A 14 19.81 10.91 28.33
CA LEU A 14 18.82 10.94 29.41
C LEU A 14 17.62 11.81 29.05
N LEU A 15 17.87 12.99 28.47
CA LEU A 15 16.80 13.87 28.00
C LEU A 15 16.02 13.26 26.84
N SER A 16 16.68 12.53 25.93
CA SER A 16 15.95 11.87 24.83
C SER A 16 15.05 10.74 25.33
N ILE A 17 15.42 10.01 26.38
CA ILE A 17 14.56 8.98 27.00
C ILE A 17 13.38 9.61 27.75
N VAL A 18 13.61 10.72 28.48
CA VAL A 18 12.59 11.37 29.30
C VAL A 18 11.57 12.14 28.46
N PHE A 19 12.01 12.75 27.36
CA PHE A 19 11.15 13.53 26.45
C PHE A 19 10.71 12.75 25.21
N PHE A 20 11.12 11.49 25.05
CA PHE A 20 10.50 10.64 24.03
C PHE A 20 9.04 10.44 24.42
N PRO A 21 8.06 10.88 23.60
CA PRO A 21 6.69 10.48 23.83
C PRO A 21 6.66 8.96 23.74
N LEU A 22 6.33 8.29 24.83
CA LEU A 22 6.10 6.85 24.82
C LEU A 22 5.09 6.61 23.68
N PRO A 23 5.46 5.90 22.59
CA PRO A 23 4.53 5.65 21.52
C PRO A 23 3.32 4.93 22.14
N SER A 24 2.12 5.38 21.77
CA SER A 24 0.86 4.88 22.32
C SER A 24 0.87 3.35 22.46
N SER A 25 0.18 2.79 23.46
CA SER A 25 0.20 1.33 23.75
C SER A 25 -0.10 0.45 22.52
N ASN A 26 -0.81 0.99 21.53
CA ASN A 26 -1.09 0.37 20.24
C ASN A 26 0.17 0.08 19.41
N TYR A 27 1.20 0.93 19.50
CA TYR A 27 2.48 0.73 18.81
C TYR A 27 3.21 -0.51 19.36
N TRP A 28 3.24 -0.67 20.68
CA TRP A 28 3.89 -1.82 21.33
C TRP A 28 3.15 -3.15 21.14
N LEU A 29 1.82 -3.12 20.94
CA LEU A 29 1.03 -4.31 20.65
C LEU A 29 1.40 -4.95 19.31
N GLN A 30 1.75 -4.15 18.30
CA GLN A 30 2.16 -4.65 16.97
C GLN A 30 3.53 -5.36 17.01
N TRP A 31 4.46 -4.89 17.85
CA TRP A 31 5.78 -5.53 18.00
C TRP A 31 5.72 -6.80 18.88
N ARG A 32 4.81 -6.87 19.86
CA ARG A 32 4.62 -8.06 20.70
C ARG A 32 4.08 -9.27 19.94
N ALA A 33 3.33 -9.05 18.85
CA ALA A 33 2.84 -10.11 17.98
C ALA A 33 3.97 -10.91 17.28
N PHE A 34 5.22 -10.41 17.32
CA PHE A 34 6.36 -11.06 16.66
C PHE A 34 6.93 -12.26 17.43
N LEU A 35 6.69 -12.36 18.75
CA LEU A 35 7.40 -13.30 19.62
C LEU A 35 6.59 -14.53 20.06
N ILE A 36 5.29 -14.60 19.74
CA ILE A 36 4.42 -15.73 20.11
C ILE A 36 3.81 -16.29 18.82
N PRO A 37 4.11 -17.55 18.45
CA PRO A 37 3.42 -18.21 17.34
C PRO A 37 1.92 -18.26 17.61
N SER A 38 1.13 -17.73 16.68
CA SER A 38 -0.32 -17.78 16.76
C SER A 38 -0.83 -19.21 16.87
N THR A 39 -1.70 -19.46 17.85
CA THR A 39 -2.46 -20.71 17.96
C THR A 39 -3.78 -20.65 17.19
N LYS A 40 -4.09 -19.52 16.52
CA LYS A 40 -5.39 -19.28 15.89
C LYS A 40 -5.46 -19.86 14.47
N LEU A 41 -6.25 -20.92 14.32
CA LEU A 41 -6.61 -21.53 13.03
C LEU A 41 -7.76 -20.75 12.37
N GLY A 42 -7.50 -19.58 11.80
CA GLY A 42 -8.51 -18.85 11.03
C GLY A 42 -8.21 -17.37 10.81
N ALA A 43 -8.92 -16.76 9.86
CA ALA A 43 -8.90 -15.31 9.68
C ALA A 43 -9.69 -14.61 10.79
N ASP A 44 -9.19 -13.47 11.24
CA ASP A 44 -9.86 -12.61 12.22
C ASP A 44 -10.94 -11.73 11.56
N LEU A 45 -10.67 -11.30 10.33
CA LEU A 45 -11.57 -10.51 9.51
C LEU A 45 -11.62 -11.08 8.09
N ILE A 46 -12.83 -11.19 7.55
CA ILE A 46 -13.07 -11.56 6.15
C ILE A 46 -13.90 -10.44 5.51
N VAL A 47 -13.29 -9.74 4.57
CA VAL A 47 -13.98 -8.85 3.64
C VAL A 47 -14.46 -9.71 2.47
N LYS A 48 -15.75 -9.62 2.12
CA LYS A 48 -16.36 -10.45 1.07
C LYS A 48 -17.26 -9.62 0.16
N LYS A 49 -17.28 -9.96 -1.13
CA LYS A 49 -18.17 -9.37 -2.15
C LYS A 49 -18.09 -7.84 -2.24
N GLY A 50 -16.88 -7.28 -2.07
CA GLY A 50 -16.62 -5.85 -2.23
C GLY A 50 -15.89 -5.54 -3.53
N VAL A 51 -15.59 -4.26 -3.77
CA VAL A 51 -14.60 -3.82 -4.77
C VAL A 51 -13.34 -3.44 -4.01
N ILE A 52 -12.34 -4.32 -4.01
CA ILE A 52 -11.09 -4.12 -3.29
C ILE A 52 -10.02 -3.70 -4.29
N PHE A 53 -9.59 -2.44 -4.23
CA PHE A 53 -8.42 -1.98 -4.98
C PHE A 53 -7.14 -2.37 -4.22
N THR A 54 -6.29 -3.18 -4.83
CA THR A 54 -5.08 -3.71 -4.17
C THR A 54 -3.86 -2.82 -4.31
N SER A 55 -3.92 -1.84 -5.20
CA SER A 55 -2.77 -1.05 -5.69
C SER A 55 -1.72 -1.87 -6.45
N ASP A 56 -1.89 -3.18 -6.65
CA ASP A 56 -0.97 -4.04 -7.41
C ASP A 56 -1.32 -4.01 -8.91
N PRO A 57 -0.43 -3.58 -9.82
CA PRO A 57 -0.73 -3.53 -11.26
C PRO A 57 -0.99 -4.90 -11.89
N SER A 58 -0.48 -6.00 -11.31
CA SER A 58 -0.71 -7.36 -11.80
C SER A 58 -2.07 -7.92 -11.36
N PHE A 59 -2.62 -7.39 -10.28
CA PHE A 59 -3.87 -7.84 -9.68
C PHE A 59 -4.63 -6.67 -9.04
N PRO A 60 -5.09 -5.68 -9.83
CA PRO A 60 -5.54 -4.38 -9.32
C PRO A 60 -6.83 -4.44 -8.51
N PHE A 61 -7.67 -5.44 -8.78
CA PHE A 61 -8.96 -5.60 -8.13
C PHE A 61 -9.15 -7.02 -7.60
N ALA A 62 -9.75 -7.09 -6.42
CA ALA A 62 -10.23 -8.32 -5.79
C ALA A 62 -11.66 -8.11 -5.28
N ASP A 63 -12.37 -9.21 -5.04
CA ASP A 63 -13.70 -9.13 -4.44
C ASP A 63 -13.71 -9.43 -2.93
N SER A 64 -12.65 -10.05 -2.43
CA SER A 64 -12.58 -10.55 -1.07
C SER A 64 -11.14 -10.58 -0.54
N MET A 65 -11.02 -10.51 0.79
CA MET A 65 -9.74 -10.53 1.49
C MET A 65 -9.91 -11.15 2.88
N ALA A 66 -8.95 -11.98 3.27
CA ALA A 66 -8.86 -12.59 4.59
C ALA A 66 -7.65 -12.03 5.34
N ILE A 67 -7.87 -11.62 6.59
CA ILE A 67 -6.87 -10.94 7.42
C ILE A 67 -6.71 -11.73 8.71
N ARG A 68 -5.47 -11.87 9.19
CA ARG A 68 -5.13 -12.49 10.45
C ARG A 68 -3.99 -11.72 11.11
N GLU A 69 -4.18 -11.36 12.38
CA GLU A 69 -3.16 -10.74 13.24
C GLU A 69 -2.49 -9.54 12.57
N GLY A 70 -3.29 -8.61 12.04
CA GLY A 70 -2.74 -7.43 11.40
C GLY A 70 -2.35 -7.60 9.94
N ARG A 71 -2.24 -8.84 9.42
CA ARG A 71 -1.70 -9.11 8.09
C ARG A 71 -2.70 -9.77 7.15
N ILE A 72 -2.56 -9.44 5.88
CA ILE A 72 -3.37 -10.03 4.81
C ILE A 72 -2.93 -11.48 4.62
N LEU A 73 -3.79 -12.41 5.01
CA LEU A 73 -3.54 -13.83 4.78
C LEU A 73 -3.67 -14.15 3.30
N ARG A 74 -4.73 -13.63 2.68
CA ARG A 74 -5.01 -13.82 1.26
C ARG A 74 -5.95 -12.76 0.70
N VAL A 75 -5.67 -12.28 -0.50
CA VAL A 75 -6.57 -11.43 -1.30
C VAL A 75 -6.93 -12.17 -2.61
N GLY A 76 -8.16 -12.02 -3.08
CA GLY A 76 -8.60 -12.71 -4.30
C GLY A 76 -10.11 -12.69 -4.53
N ASN A 77 -10.58 -13.64 -5.33
CA ASN A 77 -12.01 -13.91 -5.47
C ASN A 77 -12.50 -14.74 -4.27
N TYR A 78 -13.73 -14.55 -3.82
CA TYR A 78 -14.36 -15.25 -2.70
C TYR A 78 -14.24 -16.77 -2.84
N SER A 79 -14.45 -17.28 -4.04
CA SER A 79 -14.30 -18.70 -4.37
C SER A 79 -12.87 -19.23 -4.11
N SER A 80 -11.85 -18.41 -4.38
CA SER A 80 -10.44 -18.74 -4.13
C SER A 80 -10.04 -18.67 -2.65
N LEU A 81 -10.82 -17.94 -1.84
CA LEU A 81 -10.64 -17.80 -0.39
C LEU A 81 -11.41 -18.85 0.41
N GLN A 82 -12.37 -19.56 -0.20
CA GLN A 82 -13.03 -20.69 0.45
C GLN A 82 -12.04 -21.84 0.60
N VAL A 83 -11.47 -21.93 1.80
CA VAL A 83 -10.51 -22.95 2.24
C VAL A 83 -11.22 -24.27 2.54
N TRP A 84 -12.46 -24.22 3.02
CA TRP A 84 -13.24 -25.36 3.51
C TRP A 84 -14.74 -25.15 3.29
N LEU A 85 -15.42 -26.16 2.74
CA LEU A 85 -16.87 -26.24 2.59
C LEU A 85 -17.38 -27.45 3.38
N THR A 86 -18.31 -27.26 4.31
CA THR A 86 -18.91 -28.38 5.04
C THR A 86 -20.23 -28.76 4.38
N ARG A 87 -20.47 -30.08 4.21
CA ARG A 87 -21.78 -30.62 3.80
C ARG A 87 -22.81 -30.25 4.86
N MET A 88 -24.04 -29.98 4.44
CA MET A 88 -25.12 -29.48 5.31
C MET A 88 -25.40 -30.35 6.55
N ASP A 89 -25.10 -31.65 6.48
CA ASP A 89 -25.26 -32.59 7.58
C ASP A 89 -24.07 -32.62 8.55
N GLY A 90 -23.00 -31.87 8.29
CA GLY A 90 -21.79 -31.81 9.11
C GLY A 90 -20.85 -33.00 8.99
N HIS A 91 -21.15 -34.01 8.17
CA HIS A 91 -20.39 -35.27 8.13
C HIS A 91 -19.23 -35.26 7.12
N MET A 92 -19.22 -34.31 6.20
CA MET A 92 -18.17 -34.20 5.18
C MET A 92 -17.74 -32.75 5.06
N GLY A 93 -16.46 -32.54 4.78
CA GLY A 93 -15.98 -31.24 4.35
C GLY A 93 -15.02 -31.36 3.17
N LEU A 94 -15.09 -30.38 2.28
CA LEU A 94 -14.24 -30.26 1.10
C LEU A 94 -13.27 -29.11 1.33
N ALA A 95 -11.99 -29.44 1.39
CA ALA A 95 -10.91 -28.47 1.52
C ALA A 95 -10.30 -28.17 0.14
N ASN A 96 -9.91 -26.93 -0.11
CA ASN A 96 -9.13 -26.63 -1.31
C ASN A 96 -7.67 -27.11 -1.17
N SER A 97 -6.93 -27.18 -2.27
CA SER A 97 -5.54 -27.68 -2.26
C SER A 97 -4.58 -26.87 -1.38
N VAL A 98 -4.83 -25.56 -1.23
CA VAL A 98 -4.05 -24.68 -0.36
C VAL A 98 -4.30 -25.00 1.12
N ALA A 99 -5.55 -25.26 1.48
CA ALA A 99 -5.98 -25.68 2.82
C ALA A 99 -5.30 -27.00 3.24
N LEU A 100 -5.34 -28.00 2.35
CA LEU A 100 -4.72 -29.30 2.58
C LEU A 100 -3.20 -29.16 2.75
N LYS A 101 -2.55 -28.34 1.92
CA LYS A 101 -1.12 -28.06 2.04
C LYS A 101 -0.75 -27.39 3.37
N LEU A 102 -1.51 -26.40 3.81
CA LEU A 102 -1.30 -25.73 5.10
C LEU A 102 -1.56 -26.66 6.30
N ALA A 103 -2.52 -27.58 6.17
CA ALA A 103 -2.83 -28.59 7.17
C ALA A 103 -1.83 -29.77 7.17
N GLY A 104 -0.85 -29.78 6.26
CA GLY A 104 0.10 -30.89 6.11
C GLY A 104 -0.54 -32.19 5.57
N VAL A 105 -1.71 -32.08 4.93
CA VAL A 105 -2.40 -33.21 4.31
C VAL A 105 -1.83 -33.46 2.92
N THR A 106 -1.25 -34.64 2.74
CA THR A 106 -0.66 -35.13 1.50
C THR A 106 -1.41 -36.36 1.01
N ASN A 107 -1.08 -36.84 -0.18
CA ASN A 107 -1.55 -38.14 -0.68
C ASN A 107 -1.08 -39.34 0.18
N LEU A 108 -0.12 -39.14 1.08
CA LEU A 108 0.40 -40.15 2.01
C LEU A 108 -0.18 -40.00 3.43
N SER A 109 -1.02 -38.99 3.66
CA SER A 109 -1.60 -38.75 4.99
C SER A 109 -2.57 -39.86 5.34
N LYS A 110 -2.42 -40.42 6.54
CA LYS A 110 -3.35 -41.42 7.07
C LYS A 110 -4.66 -40.77 7.46
N ASP A 111 -5.72 -41.57 7.39
CA ASP A 111 -7.03 -41.19 7.88
C ASP A 111 -6.97 -40.77 9.37
N PRO A 112 -7.58 -39.63 9.74
CA PRO A 112 -7.68 -39.22 11.13
C PRO A 112 -8.64 -40.15 11.88
N ASN A 113 -8.47 -40.25 13.19
CA ASN A 113 -9.33 -41.09 14.02
C ASN A 113 -10.80 -40.61 13.91
N GLY A 114 -11.69 -41.45 13.38
CA GLY A 114 -13.10 -41.12 13.16
C GLY A 114 -13.45 -40.41 11.84
N GLY A 115 -12.53 -40.32 10.86
CA GLY A 115 -12.81 -39.73 9.55
C GLY A 115 -12.03 -40.38 8.42
N THR A 116 -12.40 -40.10 7.17
CA THR A 116 -11.72 -40.63 5.97
C THR A 116 -11.31 -39.48 5.06
N ILE A 117 -10.05 -39.46 4.61
CA ILE A 117 -9.54 -38.54 3.61
C ILE A 117 -9.76 -39.16 2.23
N MET A 118 -10.74 -38.64 1.49
CA MET A 118 -10.99 -39.08 0.12
C MET A 118 -10.02 -38.38 -0.85
N SER A 119 -9.25 -39.16 -1.60
CA SER A 119 -8.41 -38.67 -2.69
C SER A 119 -9.12 -38.79 -4.04
N THR A 120 -8.87 -37.84 -4.94
CA THR A 120 -9.34 -37.93 -6.33
C THR A 120 -8.49 -38.95 -7.10
N ALA A 121 -9.12 -39.71 -8.00
CA ALA A 121 -8.54 -40.84 -8.74
C ALA A 121 -7.22 -40.57 -9.50
N ASN A 122 -6.82 -39.31 -9.71
CA ASN A 122 -5.65 -38.94 -10.50
C ASN A 122 -4.41 -38.56 -9.68
N GLY A 123 -4.42 -38.67 -8.34
CA GLY A 123 -3.21 -38.45 -7.51
C GLY A 123 -2.53 -37.07 -7.65
N GLY A 124 -3.19 -36.11 -8.32
CA GLY A 124 -2.59 -34.85 -8.74
C GLY A 124 -2.74 -33.77 -7.69
N VAL A 125 -1.61 -33.29 -7.17
CA VAL A 125 -1.50 -31.93 -6.64
C VAL A 125 -1.35 -31.03 -7.86
N ASN A 126 -2.33 -30.18 -8.16
CA ASN A 126 -2.19 -29.19 -9.22
C ASN A 126 -1.20 -28.10 -8.77
N SER A 127 0.09 -28.43 -8.88
CA SER A 127 1.21 -27.51 -8.88
C SER A 127 1.44 -27.06 -10.32
N CYS A 128 1.05 -25.82 -10.62
CA CYS A 128 1.57 -25.11 -11.78
C CYS A 128 2.64 -24.14 -11.27
N LEU A 129 3.89 -24.61 -11.27
CA LEU A 129 5.09 -23.77 -11.36
C LEU A 129 5.71 -24.10 -12.72
N ASN A 130 5.81 -23.09 -13.58
CA ASN A 130 6.69 -23.04 -14.74
C ASN A 130 6.81 -21.57 -15.17
N HIS A 131 7.97 -20.95 -14.92
CA HIS A 131 8.86 -20.58 -16.01
C HIS A 131 10.22 -20.11 -15.48
N GLU A 132 11.27 -20.76 -15.98
CA GLU A 132 12.64 -20.23 -16.00
C GLU A 132 12.72 -19.03 -16.94
N PHE A 133 13.56 -18.05 -16.62
CA PHE A 133 14.28 -17.25 -17.62
C PHE A 133 15.60 -16.76 -17.02
N GLY A 134 16.71 -17.26 -17.57
CA GLY A 134 18.03 -16.69 -17.42
C GLY A 134 18.36 -15.79 -18.62
N ILE A 135 19.09 -14.69 -18.39
CA ILE A 135 19.73 -13.90 -19.44
C ILE A 135 21.11 -13.46 -18.93
N PRO A 136 22.21 -13.79 -19.63
CA PRO A 136 23.52 -13.16 -19.41
C PRO A 136 23.71 -11.89 -20.26
N SER A 137 24.47 -10.93 -19.69
CA SER A 137 24.97 -9.65 -20.26
C SER A 137 25.91 -9.83 -21.48
N PRO A 138 26.41 -8.80 -22.22
CA PRO A 138 26.49 -7.36 -21.87
C PRO A 138 26.35 -6.32 -23.03
N LEU A 139 26.49 -5.02 -22.66
CA LEU A 139 26.85 -3.82 -23.44
C LEU A 139 25.81 -3.20 -24.41
N LEU A 140 25.40 -1.95 -24.15
CA LEU A 140 26.04 -0.78 -24.77
C LEU A 140 25.62 0.53 -24.06
N HIS A 141 26.62 1.34 -23.74
CA HIS A 141 26.51 2.70 -23.23
C HIS A 141 25.84 3.62 -24.27
N SER A 142 24.97 4.54 -23.83
CA SER A 142 24.80 5.93 -24.32
C SER A 142 23.48 6.59 -23.87
N VAL A 143 23.11 6.56 -22.58
CA VAL A 143 22.10 7.48 -22.01
C VAL A 143 22.51 7.86 -20.58
N LEU A 144 23.67 8.50 -20.44
CA LEU A 144 24.17 8.97 -19.15
C LEU A 144 24.13 10.51 -19.12
N SER A 145 23.11 11.05 -18.45
CA SER A 145 23.23 12.30 -17.64
C SER A 145 21.98 12.66 -16.82
N LEU A 146 20.93 11.82 -16.75
CA LEU A 146 19.83 12.00 -15.79
C LEU A 146 19.37 10.72 -15.06
N MET A 147 20.05 9.58 -15.26
CA MET A 147 19.94 8.39 -14.39
C MET A 147 20.73 8.61 -13.09
N ILE A 148 20.39 9.65 -12.34
CA ILE A 148 21.00 9.89 -11.03
C ILE A 148 20.14 9.15 -9.99
N LEU A 149 20.60 7.94 -9.65
CA LEU A 149 20.58 7.34 -8.31
C LEU A 149 19.23 7.25 -7.58
N GLY A 150 18.26 6.48 -8.09
CA GLY A 150 17.13 6.01 -7.26
C GLY A 150 16.46 7.09 -6.40
N CYS A 151 16.51 8.35 -6.84
CA CYS A 151 16.10 9.47 -6.02
C CYS A 151 14.58 9.40 -5.87
N CYS A 152 14.13 9.29 -4.63
CA CYS A 152 12.73 9.46 -4.30
C CYS A 152 12.39 10.94 -4.35
N TYR A 153 11.45 11.33 -5.21
CA TYR A 153 10.91 12.66 -5.24
C TYR A 153 9.60 12.67 -4.45
N CYS A 154 9.67 13.20 -3.23
CA CYS A 154 8.49 13.51 -2.44
C CYS A 154 7.94 14.86 -2.90
N GLN A 155 6.71 14.88 -3.41
CA GLN A 155 6.05 16.09 -3.92
C GLN A 155 4.71 16.31 -3.22
N GLN A 156 4.28 17.56 -3.13
CA GLN A 156 3.07 17.96 -2.45
C GLN A 156 2.08 18.57 -3.45
N PRO A 157 1.08 17.81 -3.92
CA PRO A 157 0.13 18.31 -4.91
C PRO A 157 -0.57 19.59 -4.46
N ASP A 158 -0.96 19.70 -3.19
CA ASP A 158 -1.76 20.84 -2.73
C ASP A 158 -0.98 22.17 -2.68
N HIS A 159 0.35 22.16 -2.57
CA HIS A 159 1.14 23.41 -2.66
C HIS A 159 1.01 24.08 -4.03
N LEU A 160 0.70 23.30 -5.08
CA LEU A 160 0.39 23.84 -6.41
C LEU A 160 -0.73 24.87 -6.38
N LEU A 161 -1.72 24.68 -5.49
CA LEU A 161 -2.91 25.53 -5.43
C LEU A 161 -2.60 26.91 -4.87
N ASP A 162 -1.59 27.03 -4.01
CA ASP A 162 -1.21 28.27 -3.34
C ASP A 162 0.00 28.95 -4.01
N ASP A 163 0.94 28.16 -4.55
CA ASP A 163 2.22 28.66 -5.05
C ASP A 163 2.20 29.15 -6.48
N GLU A 164 1.17 28.88 -7.27
CA GLU A 164 1.13 29.22 -8.70
C GLU A 164 1.43 30.71 -8.94
N ASP A 165 0.63 31.55 -8.29
CA ASP A 165 0.67 33.00 -8.36
C ASP A 165 2.03 33.54 -7.87
N ALA A 166 2.58 32.91 -6.83
CA ALA A 166 3.90 33.23 -6.29
C ALA A 166 5.04 32.77 -7.20
N ALA A 167 4.92 31.60 -7.83
CA ALA A 167 5.91 31.01 -8.72
C ALA A 167 6.03 31.87 -9.99
N ILE A 168 4.92 32.31 -10.57
CA ILE A 168 4.94 33.23 -11.71
C ILE A 168 5.59 34.56 -11.34
N ARG A 169 5.21 35.16 -10.19
CA ARG A 169 5.78 36.44 -9.75
C ARG A 169 7.29 36.35 -9.46
N LYS A 170 7.75 35.28 -8.81
CA LYS A 170 9.15 35.13 -8.36
C LYS A 170 10.07 34.61 -9.46
N LEU A 171 9.61 33.65 -10.25
CA LEU A 171 10.45 32.95 -11.24
C LEU A 171 10.26 33.50 -12.65
N GLY A 172 9.15 34.20 -12.92
CA GLY A 172 8.72 34.55 -14.26
C GLY A 172 8.01 33.37 -14.94
N VAL A 173 7.12 33.70 -15.89
CA VAL A 173 6.21 32.74 -16.55
C VAL A 173 6.95 31.51 -17.10
N ASP A 174 8.06 31.72 -17.81
CA ASP A 174 8.78 30.63 -18.49
C ASP A 174 9.33 29.59 -17.50
N ARG A 175 10.00 30.04 -16.43
CA ARG A 175 10.57 29.15 -15.41
C ARG A 175 9.49 28.51 -14.54
N ALA A 176 8.41 29.23 -14.24
CA ALA A 176 7.29 28.66 -13.49
C ALA A 176 6.61 27.52 -14.28
N GLN A 177 6.32 27.74 -15.57
CA GLN A 177 5.66 26.74 -16.41
C GLN A 177 6.57 25.54 -16.74
N LYS A 178 7.88 25.75 -16.88
CA LYS A 178 8.83 24.68 -17.22
C LYS A 178 9.46 24.01 -16.00
N GLY A 179 9.46 24.63 -14.83
CA GLY A 179 10.21 24.14 -13.66
C GLY A 179 9.35 23.65 -12.50
N SER A 180 8.13 24.14 -12.34
CA SER A 180 7.33 23.89 -11.15
C SER A 180 6.45 22.66 -11.27
N TYR A 181 6.37 21.85 -10.20
CA TYR A 181 5.41 20.74 -10.05
C TYR A 181 5.36 19.77 -11.24
N ARG A 182 6.53 19.31 -11.72
CA ARG A 182 6.73 18.47 -12.93
C ARG A 182 6.43 16.98 -12.70
N PHE A 183 5.25 16.66 -12.15
CA PHE A 183 4.90 15.30 -11.72
C PHE A 183 4.96 14.26 -12.84
N ARG A 184 4.33 14.52 -14.00
CA ARG A 184 4.27 13.57 -15.11
C ARG A 184 5.64 13.41 -15.75
N SER A 185 6.41 14.48 -15.85
CA SER A 185 7.77 14.44 -16.37
C SER A 185 8.70 13.61 -15.48
N LEU A 186 8.62 13.78 -14.15
CA LEU A 186 9.38 12.96 -13.19
C LEU A 186 9.00 11.48 -13.28
N LEU A 187 7.71 11.18 -13.38
CA LEU A 187 7.25 9.80 -13.56
C LEU A 187 7.75 9.21 -14.88
N SER A 188 7.73 10.00 -15.96
CA SER A 188 8.17 9.58 -17.30
C SER A 188 9.68 9.37 -17.39
N SER A 189 10.47 9.95 -16.49
CA SER A 189 11.90 9.70 -16.38
C SER A 189 12.25 8.45 -15.55
N ASN A 190 11.25 7.61 -15.23
CA ASN A 190 11.40 6.41 -14.40
C ASN A 190 11.86 6.71 -12.96
N ALA A 191 11.61 7.94 -12.47
CA ALA A 191 11.90 8.30 -11.09
C ALA A 191 10.81 7.77 -10.15
N LEU A 192 11.18 7.49 -8.90
CA LEU A 192 10.20 7.17 -7.87
C LEU A 192 9.51 8.47 -7.42
N LEU A 193 8.26 8.67 -7.86
CA LEU A 193 7.43 9.78 -7.43
C LEU A 193 6.58 9.37 -6.22
N ALA A 194 6.91 9.88 -5.05
CA ALA A 194 6.10 9.77 -3.83
C ALA A 194 5.32 11.08 -3.61
N LEU A 195 4.08 10.97 -3.16
CA LEU A 195 3.21 12.13 -2.91
C LEU A 195 2.88 12.25 -1.42
N GLY A 196 2.94 13.47 -0.91
CA GLY A 196 2.65 13.80 0.49
C GLY A 196 1.96 15.16 0.62
N SER A 197 1.74 15.59 1.86
CA SER A 197 1.05 16.85 2.16
C SER A 197 1.95 17.97 2.69
N ASP A 198 3.10 17.61 3.27
CA ASP A 198 3.93 18.53 4.08
C ASP A 198 3.11 19.20 5.22
N TRP A 199 2.22 18.43 5.83
CA TRP A 199 1.49 18.86 7.02
C TRP A 199 2.47 19.11 8.19
N PRO A 200 2.34 20.20 8.97
CA PRO A 200 1.24 21.17 9.00
C PRO A 200 1.50 22.48 8.22
N VAL A 201 2.45 22.50 7.28
CA VAL A 201 2.92 23.74 6.62
C VAL A 201 1.86 24.34 5.68
N SER A 202 1.13 23.49 4.97
CA SER A 202 0.03 23.90 4.07
C SER A 202 -1.33 23.87 4.78
N ILE A 203 -2.33 24.59 4.24
CA ILE A 203 -3.66 24.80 4.83
C ILE A 203 -4.26 23.52 5.45
N ILE A 204 -5.07 23.64 6.50
CA ILE A 204 -5.76 22.56 7.25
C ILE A 204 -6.33 21.41 6.36
N PHE A 205 -6.72 21.71 5.12
CA PHE A 205 -7.24 20.74 4.16
C PHE A 205 -6.19 19.83 3.49
N CYS A 206 -4.89 20.08 3.64
CA CYS A 206 -3.81 19.23 3.11
C CYS A 206 -3.66 17.92 3.89
N ALA A 207 -4.37 17.78 5.02
CA ALA A 207 -4.47 16.52 5.76
C ALA A 207 -5.33 15.45 5.05
N TYR A 208 -6.00 15.77 3.92
CA TYR A 208 -6.90 14.85 3.22
C TYR A 208 -6.27 14.29 1.92
N PRO A 209 -5.74 13.05 1.90
CA PRO A 209 -5.07 12.49 0.73
C PRO A 209 -5.93 12.45 -0.55
N LEU A 210 -7.24 12.24 -0.43
CA LEU A 210 -8.16 12.24 -1.58
C LEU A 210 -8.20 13.59 -2.30
N ARG A 211 -8.04 14.70 -1.56
CA ARG A 211 -7.93 16.03 -2.14
C ARG A 211 -6.60 16.18 -2.88
N ALA A 212 -5.49 15.74 -2.30
CA ALA A 212 -4.18 15.78 -2.96
C ALA A 212 -4.17 14.96 -4.27
N ILE A 213 -4.82 13.79 -4.27
CA ILE A 213 -5.05 12.98 -5.49
C ILE A 213 -5.83 13.79 -6.53
N ARG A 214 -6.97 14.39 -6.14
CA ARG A 214 -7.75 15.27 -7.03
C ARG A 214 -6.89 16.41 -7.58
N THR A 215 -6.08 17.04 -6.75
CA THR A 215 -5.20 18.14 -7.14
C THR A 215 -4.15 17.68 -8.15
N ALA A 216 -3.51 16.53 -7.94
CA ALA A 216 -2.53 15.96 -8.87
C ALA A 216 -3.14 15.62 -10.25
N MET A 217 -4.41 15.19 -10.26
CA MET A 217 -5.15 14.84 -11.48
C MET A 217 -5.69 16.06 -12.23
N LYS A 218 -6.34 16.98 -11.51
CA LYS A 218 -7.04 18.12 -12.13
C LYS A 218 -6.09 19.30 -12.32
N ARG A 219 -5.22 19.60 -11.34
CA ARG A 219 -4.31 20.74 -11.27
C ARG A 219 -4.98 22.09 -11.51
N ILE A 220 -6.18 22.28 -10.97
CA ILE A 220 -6.97 23.51 -11.13
C ILE A 220 -6.88 24.30 -9.81
N PRO A 221 -6.15 25.44 -9.78
CA PRO A 221 -6.14 26.32 -8.62
C PRO A 221 -7.54 26.89 -8.30
N PRO A 222 -7.83 27.26 -7.04
CA PRO A 222 -9.09 27.89 -6.69
C PRO A 222 -9.34 29.16 -7.51
N GLY A 223 -10.55 29.31 -8.07
CA GLY A 223 -10.93 30.45 -8.90
C GLY A 223 -10.50 30.37 -10.37
N TRP A 224 -9.81 29.30 -10.78
CA TRP A 224 -9.40 29.08 -12.16
C TRP A 224 -10.40 28.17 -12.90
N GLY A 225 -10.65 28.47 -14.18
CA GLY A 225 -11.44 27.61 -15.06
C GLY A 225 -10.64 26.49 -15.72
N ASN A 226 -9.32 26.64 -15.79
CA ASN A 226 -8.41 25.72 -16.49
C ASN A 226 -7.27 25.28 -15.58
N ALA A 227 -6.63 24.16 -15.93
CA ALA A 227 -5.52 23.65 -15.15
C ALA A 227 -4.21 24.40 -15.40
N TRP A 228 -3.42 24.51 -14.33
CA TRP A 228 -2.06 25.00 -14.41
C TRP A 228 -1.10 23.88 -14.82
N ILE A 229 -0.47 24.06 -15.98
CA ILE A 229 0.39 23.09 -16.68
C ILE A 229 -0.34 21.74 -16.90
N PRO A 230 -1.36 21.70 -17.79
CA PRO A 230 -2.18 20.50 -18.00
C PRO A 230 -1.41 19.25 -18.43
N SER A 231 -0.24 19.42 -19.07
CA SER A 231 0.64 18.31 -19.48
C SER A 231 1.28 17.58 -18.30
N GLU A 232 1.28 18.17 -17.09
CA GLU A 232 1.84 17.59 -15.87
C GLU A 232 0.78 16.93 -14.97
N ARG A 233 -0.43 16.72 -15.48
CA ARG A 233 -1.49 15.97 -14.78
C ARG A 233 -1.10 14.50 -14.65
N LEU A 234 -1.44 13.92 -13.50
CA LEU A 234 -1.33 12.48 -13.28
C LEU A 234 -2.64 11.77 -13.63
N SER A 235 -2.54 10.51 -14.05
CA SER A 235 -3.69 9.61 -14.03
C SER A 235 -4.10 9.31 -12.59
N LEU A 236 -5.33 8.85 -12.39
CA LEU A 236 -5.79 8.40 -11.07
C LEU A 236 -4.87 7.31 -10.51
N ASN A 237 -4.51 6.33 -11.33
CA ASN A 237 -3.64 5.23 -10.92
C ASN A 237 -2.25 5.73 -10.51
N ASP A 238 -1.65 6.64 -11.28
CA ASP A 238 -0.34 7.23 -10.95
C ASP A 238 -0.39 8.02 -9.63
N ALA A 239 -1.47 8.77 -9.41
CA ALA A 239 -1.66 9.54 -8.18
C ALA A 239 -1.87 8.62 -6.96
N LEU A 240 -2.65 7.54 -7.10
CA LEU A 240 -2.83 6.52 -6.06
C LEU A 240 -1.50 5.85 -5.73
N ILE A 241 -0.77 5.35 -6.73
CA ILE A 241 0.56 4.74 -6.54
C ILE A 241 1.52 5.71 -5.84
N GLY A 242 1.49 6.99 -6.23
CA GLY A 242 2.29 8.04 -5.60
C GLY A 242 2.04 8.17 -4.10
N HIS A 243 0.79 8.06 -3.68
CA HIS A 243 0.38 8.15 -2.26
C HIS A 243 0.44 6.81 -1.50
N THR A 244 0.52 5.67 -2.19
CA THR A 244 0.53 4.34 -1.56
C THR A 244 1.89 3.65 -1.71
N ILE A 245 2.12 2.96 -2.82
CA ILE A 245 3.31 2.12 -3.06
C ILE A 245 4.58 2.97 -3.08
N SER A 246 4.57 4.09 -3.79
CA SER A 246 5.76 4.94 -3.91
C SER A 246 6.11 5.59 -2.57
N ALA A 247 5.12 6.01 -1.79
CA ALA A 247 5.33 6.52 -0.44
C ALA A 247 5.90 5.44 0.49
N ALA A 248 5.38 4.21 0.44
CA ALA A 248 5.94 3.09 1.20
C ALA A 248 7.39 2.80 0.79
N ARG A 249 7.70 2.79 -0.52
CA ARG A 249 9.07 2.63 -1.05
C ARG A 249 10.00 3.75 -0.61
N ALA A 250 9.52 5.00 -0.60
CA ALA A 250 10.28 6.15 -0.11
C ALA A 250 10.74 5.98 1.34
N CYS A 251 9.94 5.26 2.14
CA CYS A 251 10.21 4.95 3.53
C CYS A 251 10.85 3.57 3.76
N PHE A 252 11.20 2.83 2.70
CA PHE A 252 11.72 1.45 2.79
C PHE A 252 10.75 0.46 3.45
N LEU A 253 9.43 0.67 3.29
CA LEU A 253 8.35 -0.12 3.86
C LEU A 253 7.56 -0.91 2.80
N GLU A 254 8.09 -1.02 1.58
CA GLU A 254 7.38 -1.63 0.45
C GLU A 254 7.07 -3.11 0.62
N ASN A 255 7.82 -3.82 1.48
CA ASN A 255 7.56 -5.22 1.79
C ASN A 255 6.52 -5.38 2.91
N GLU A 256 6.26 -4.32 3.67
CA GLU A 256 5.34 -4.34 4.81
C GLU A 256 3.99 -3.72 4.48
N MET A 257 3.93 -2.68 3.62
CA MET A 257 2.70 -1.94 3.35
C MET A 257 2.64 -1.30 1.95
N GLY A 258 1.67 -0.42 1.74
CA GLY A 258 1.47 0.34 0.49
C GLY A 258 0.60 -0.37 -0.56
N SER A 259 0.29 -1.65 -0.38
CA SER A 259 -0.61 -2.41 -1.24
C SER A 259 -1.32 -3.50 -0.45
N LEU A 260 -2.50 -3.92 -0.90
CA LEU A 260 -3.22 -5.05 -0.32
C LEU A 260 -2.73 -6.33 -0.98
N TYR A 261 -1.64 -6.88 -0.44
CA TYR A 261 -0.99 -8.08 -0.94
C TYR A 261 -0.72 -9.06 0.21
N ASN A 262 -0.67 -10.35 -0.12
CA ASN A 262 -0.48 -11.40 0.88
C ASN A 262 0.79 -11.16 1.70
N GLY A 263 0.67 -11.25 3.03
CA GLY A 263 1.75 -11.04 3.99
C GLY A 263 1.92 -9.60 4.48
N LYS A 264 1.43 -8.60 3.75
CA LYS A 264 1.52 -7.19 4.16
C LYS A 264 0.55 -6.83 5.28
N PHE A 265 0.79 -5.71 5.95
CA PHE A 265 -0.18 -5.13 6.88
C PHE A 265 -1.50 -4.82 6.18
N SER A 266 -2.59 -5.11 6.88
CA SER A 266 -3.95 -4.86 6.40
C SER A 266 -4.41 -3.45 6.76
N ASP A 267 -3.70 -2.45 6.24
CA ASP A 267 -4.05 -1.04 6.39
C ASP A 267 -4.83 -0.59 5.16
N PHE A 268 -6.11 -0.25 5.33
CA PHE A 268 -6.98 0.14 4.23
C PHE A 268 -8.06 1.12 4.67
N VAL A 269 -8.62 1.84 3.70
CA VAL A 269 -9.78 2.70 3.88
C VAL A 269 -10.96 2.18 3.08
N VAL A 270 -12.16 2.40 3.58
CA VAL A 270 -13.40 2.16 2.85
C VAL A 270 -13.87 3.50 2.30
N LEU A 271 -14.03 3.60 0.99
CA LEU A 271 -14.50 4.82 0.33
C LEU A 271 -16.01 4.78 0.14
N SER A 272 -16.63 5.96 0.00
CA SER A 272 -18.05 6.11 -0.33
C SER A 272 -18.41 5.72 -1.77
N THR A 273 -17.41 5.48 -2.62
CA THR A 273 -17.56 5.11 -4.03
C THR A 273 -16.94 3.74 -4.28
N ASP A 274 -17.54 2.99 -5.19
CA ASP A 274 -17.05 1.72 -5.73
C ASP A 274 -16.54 1.86 -7.18
N SER A 275 -16.61 3.06 -7.75
CA SER A 275 -16.27 3.36 -9.15
C SER A 275 -15.11 4.35 -9.25
N TRP A 276 -14.00 3.89 -9.81
CA TRP A 276 -12.83 4.74 -10.06
C TRP A 276 -13.04 5.71 -11.22
N ASP A 277 -13.90 5.39 -12.18
CA ASP A 277 -14.22 6.29 -13.30
C ASP A 277 -15.03 7.49 -12.79
N ASP A 278 -15.99 7.24 -11.90
CA ASP A 278 -16.76 8.31 -11.24
C ASP A 278 -15.84 9.15 -10.35
N PHE A 279 -14.97 8.50 -9.57
CA PHE A 279 -13.97 9.21 -8.78
C PHE A 279 -13.02 10.05 -9.65
N ALA A 280 -12.57 9.54 -10.79
CA ALA A 280 -11.69 10.29 -11.68
C ALA A 280 -12.38 11.48 -12.34
N THR A 281 -13.69 11.36 -12.57
CA THR A 281 -14.52 12.39 -13.17
C THR A 281 -14.85 13.49 -12.15
N GLU A 282 -15.48 13.13 -11.04
CA GLU A 282 -15.96 14.07 -10.01
C GLU A 282 -14.82 14.57 -9.10
N GLY A 283 -13.82 13.73 -8.85
CA GLY A 283 -12.71 14.02 -7.94
C GLY A 283 -13.13 14.11 -6.49
N SER A 284 -14.22 13.44 -6.09
CA SER A 284 -14.75 13.48 -4.72
C SER A 284 -15.17 12.10 -4.25
N ALA A 285 -14.68 11.72 -3.07
CA ALA A 285 -15.20 10.62 -2.26
C ALA A 285 -14.95 10.96 -0.78
N SER A 286 -15.73 10.36 0.11
CA SER A 286 -15.45 10.37 1.55
C SER A 286 -14.86 9.04 1.99
N VAL A 287 -14.08 9.09 3.07
CA VAL A 287 -13.64 7.89 3.78
C VAL A 287 -14.75 7.52 4.77
N ASN A 288 -15.35 6.35 4.60
CA ASN A 288 -16.42 5.81 5.42
C ASN A 288 -15.92 4.92 6.57
N ALA A 289 -14.66 4.48 6.51
CA ALA A 289 -13.99 3.79 7.60
C ALA A 289 -12.48 3.71 7.32
N THR A 290 -11.68 3.64 8.37
CA THR A 290 -10.24 3.38 8.31
C THR A 290 -9.91 2.15 9.14
N TYR A 291 -9.18 1.21 8.54
CA TYR A 291 -8.71 -0.01 9.18
C TYR A 291 -7.19 0.01 9.27
N LEU A 292 -6.67 -0.29 10.46
CA LEU A 292 -5.24 -0.44 10.74
C LEU A 292 -4.99 -1.85 11.27
N GLY A 293 -4.14 -2.63 10.60
CA GLY A 293 -3.95 -4.04 10.90
C GLY A 293 -5.26 -4.84 10.89
N GLY A 294 -6.19 -4.51 9.99
CA GLY A 294 -7.50 -5.15 9.91
C GLY A 294 -8.45 -4.84 11.07
N VAL A 295 -8.10 -3.93 11.98
CA VAL A 295 -8.99 -3.44 13.03
C VAL A 295 -9.52 -2.07 12.63
N GLN A 296 -10.83 -1.87 12.72
CA GLN A 296 -11.42 -0.56 12.44
C GLN A 296 -10.93 0.45 13.49
N ALA A 297 -10.15 1.43 13.04
CA ALA A 297 -9.59 2.49 13.86
C ALA A 297 -10.52 3.72 13.90
N TYR A 298 -11.16 4.03 12.77
CA TYR A 298 -12.08 5.16 12.63
C TYR A 298 -13.30 4.76 11.77
N PRO A 299 -14.51 5.19 12.15
CA PRO A 299 -15.71 5.11 11.32
C PRO A 299 -15.79 6.24 10.29
#